data_AF-F3GDC5-F1
#
_entry.id   AF-F3GDC5-F1
#
_cell.length_a   1.000
_cell.length_b   1.000
_cell.length_c   1.000
_cell.angle_alpha   90.00
_cell.angle_beta   90.00
_cell.angle_gamma   90.00
#
_symmetry.space_group_name_H-M   'P 1'
#
loop_
_entity.id
_entity.type
_entity.pdbx_description
1 polymer ?
#
loop_
_entity_poly.entity_id
_entity_poly.type
_entity_poly.pdbx_seq_one_letter_code
_entity_poly.pdbx_strand_id
1 'polypeptide(L)' 'MSPSPGISLLVYAAVAIIALIVLIARYRLNPFIVITLVSVGLALVAGMPASGVVASYEAGVGKTLGHIALVV' A
#
# COMPACT_ATOMS: atom_id res chain seq x y z
N MET A 1 21.10 -0.99 18.02
CA MET A 1 19.74 -0.98 18.59
C MET A 1 18.78 -1.35 17.47
N SER A 2 18.60 -2.65 17.24
CA SER A 2 17.76 -3.19 16.16
C SER A 2 16.30 -3.13 16.63
N PRO A 3 15.43 -2.31 16.00
CA PRO A 3 14.02 -2.31 16.34
C PRO A 3 13.47 -3.72 16.09
N SER A 4 12.59 -4.20 16.96
CA SER A 4 11.85 -5.43 16.71
C SER A 4 11.15 -5.32 15.33
N PRO A 5 11.27 -6.32 14.44
CA PRO A 5 10.74 -6.23 13.07
C PRO A 5 9.26 -5.83 13.02
N GLY A 6 8.46 -6.24 14.01
CA GLY A 6 7.04 -5.94 14.08
C GLY A 6 6.71 -4.45 14.26
N ILE A 7 7.45 -3.72 15.10
CA ILE A 7 7.15 -2.31 15.38
C ILE A 7 7.46 -1.42 14.18
N SER A 8 8.56 -1.67 13.47
CA SER A 8 8.87 -0.94 12.23
C SER A 8 7.79 -1.13 11.16
N LEU A 9 7.26 -2.36 11.02
CA LEU A 9 6.18 -2.66 10.07
C LEU A 9 4.87 -1.97 10.46
N LEU A 10 4.53 -1.94 11.76
CA LEU A 10 3.37 -1.20 12.24
C LEU A 10 3.49 0.31 11.97
N VAL A 11 4.68 0.88 12.17
CA VAL A 11 4.93 2.30 11.89
C VAL A 11 4.77 2.58 10.40
N TYR A 12 5.34 1.74 9.53
CA TYR A 12 5.17 1.87 8.08
C TYR A 12 3.69 1.76 7.66
N ALA A 13 2.94 0.83 8.23
CA ALA A 13 1.51 0.69 7.98
C ALA A 13 0.72 1.93 8.44
N ALA A 14 0.98 2.44 9.64
CA ALA A 14 0.32 3.63 10.17
C ALA A 14 0.59 4.86 9.29
N VAL A 15 1.85 5.06 8.86
CA VAL A 15 2.22 6.15 7.94
C VAL A 15 1.52 6.01 6.59
N ALA A 16 1.44 4.79 6.04
CA ALA A 16 0.75 4.55 4.78
C ALA A 16 -0.75 4.85 4.86
N ILE A 17 -1.42 4.47 5.95
CA ILE A 17 -2.85 4.76 6.17
C ILE A 17 -3.08 6.28 6.27
N ILE A 18 -2.25 6.99 7.04
CA ILE A 18 -2.33 8.45 7.16
C ILE A 18 -2.13 9.10 5.79
N ALA A 19 -1.13 8.65 5.02
CA ALA A 19 -0.88 9.15 3.67
C ALA A 19 -2.10 8.93 2.75
N LEU A 20 -2.69 7.72 2.75
CA LEU A 20 -3.89 7.42 1.98
C LEU A 20 -5.04 8.37 2.33
N ILE A 21 -5.34 8.53 3.63
CA ILE A 21 -6.41 9.39 4.10
C ILE A 21 -6.17 10.84 3.68
N VAL A 22 -4.95 11.37 3.87
CA VAL A 22 -4.62 12.75 3.53
C VAL A 22 -4.71 12.96 2.01
N LEU A 23 -4.14 12.07 1.19
CA LEU A 23 -4.16 12.20 -0.26
C LEU A 23 -5.58 12.10 -0.84
N ILE A 24 -6.42 11.21 -0.31
CA ILE A 24 -7.79 11.04 -0.79
C ILE A 24 -8.72 12.13 -0.21
N ALA A 25 -8.72 12.33 1.10
CA ALA A 25 -9.69 13.22 1.75
C ALA A 25 -9.31 14.70 1.65
N ARG A 26 -8.02 15.05 1.80
CA ARG A 26 -7.59 16.46 1.79
C ARG A 26 -7.23 16.95 0.40
N TYR A 27 -6.51 16.15 -0.39
CA TYR A 27 -6.08 16.51 -1.74
C TYR A 27 -7.06 16.07 -2.83
N ARG A 28 -8.11 15.31 -2.49
CA ARG A 28 -9.15 14.84 -3.43
C ARG A 28 -8.58 14.14 -4.66
N LEU A 29 -7.47 13.43 -4.49
CA LEU A 29 -6.90 12.61 -5.54
C LEU A 29 -7.76 11.37 -5.78
N ASN A 30 -7.81 10.90 -7.02
CA ASN A 30 -8.53 9.67 -7.37
C ASN A 30 -8.00 8.50 -6.52
N PRO A 31 -8.88 7.75 -5.81
CA PRO A 31 -8.44 6.67 -4.94
C PRO A 31 -7.51 5.70 -5.62
N PHE A 32 -7.83 5.26 -6.85
CA PHE A 32 -6.98 4.38 -7.65
C PHE A 32 -5.52 4.86 -7.73
N ILE A 33 -5.31 6.14 -8.05
CA ILE A 33 -3.98 6.73 -8.18
C ILE A 33 -3.27 6.75 -6.82
N VAL A 34 -3.97 7.12 -5.75
CA VAL A 34 -3.39 7.19 -4.41
C VAL A 34 -2.98 5.81 -3.91
N ILE A 35 -3.81 4.78 -4.10
CA ILE A 35 -3.50 3.43 -3.64
C ILE A 35 -2.27 2.90 -4.38
N THR A 36 -2.17 3.12 -5.70
CA THR A 36 -0.97 2.77 -6.46
C THR A 36 0.27 3.48 -5.93
N LEU A 37 0.20 4.80 -5.77
CA LEU A 37 1.35 5.61 -5.38
C LEU A 37 1.84 5.27 -3.96
N VAL A 38 0.92 5.17 -3.00
CA VAL A 38 1.27 4.83 -1.61
C VAL A 38 1.74 3.38 -1.49
N SER A 39 1.13 2.44 -2.21
CA SER A 39 1.54 1.02 -2.15
C SER A 39 2.94 0.80 -2.71
N VAL A 40 3.23 1.38 -3.90
CA VAL A 40 4.57 1.31 -4.49
C VAL A 40 5.59 2.07 -3.64
N GLY A 41 5.26 3.26 -3.17
CA GLY A 41 6.15 4.05 -2.30
C GLY A 41 6.48 3.33 -0.99
N LEU A 42 5.48 2.73 -0.35
CA LEU A 42 5.66 1.93 0.86
C LEU A 42 6.55 0.71 0.62
N ALA A 43 6.33 -0.01 -0.47
CA ALA A 43 7.10 -1.21 -0.79
C ALA A 43 8.60 -0.89 -1.00
N LEU A 44 8.90 0.24 -1.64
CA LEU A 44 10.27 0.72 -1.80
C LEU A 44 10.90 1.13 -0.45
N VAL A 45 10.17 1.85 0.40
CA VAL A 45 10.63 2.25 1.74
C VAL A 45 10.82 1.03 2.66
N ALA A 46 9.97 0.01 2.51
CA ALA A 46 10.07 -1.25 3.23
C ALA A 46 11.25 -2.14 2.75
N GLY A 47 11.98 -1.72 1.70
CA GLY A 47 13.15 -2.43 1.19
C GLY A 47 12.81 -3.63 0.31
N MET A 48 11.59 -3.71 -0.25
CA MET A 48 11.25 -4.78 -1.18
C MET A 48 12.06 -4.62 -2.48
N PRO A 49 12.55 -5.75 -3.05
CA PRO A 49 13.18 -5.70 -4.36
C PRO A 49 12.18 -5.21 -5.40
N ALA A 50 12.59 -4.30 -6.29
CA ALA A 50 11.71 -3.67 -7.27
C ALA A 50 10.94 -4.68 -8.14
N SER A 51 11.54 -5.83 -8.43
CA SER A 51 10.90 -6.95 -9.14
C SER A 51 9.72 -7.58 -8.37
N GLY A 52 9.74 -7.54 -7.04
CA GLY A 52 8.68 -8.07 -6.18
C GLY A 52 7.57 -7.06 -5.84
N VAL A 53 7.81 -5.77 -6.05
CA VAL A 53 6.84 -4.71 -5.75
C VAL A 53 5.60 -4.83 -6.64
N VAL A 54 5.80 -4.96 -7.96
CA VAL A 54 4.68 -5.05 -8.91
C VAL A 54 3.87 -6.32 -8.68
N ALA A 55 4.53 -7.46 -8.48
CA ALA A 55 3.86 -8.73 -8.19
C ALA A 55 3.04 -8.67 -6.88
N SER A 56 3.57 -8.06 -5.82
CA SER A 56 2.86 -7.89 -4.56
C SER A 56 1.67 -6.92 -4.70
N TYR A 57 1.83 -5.87 -5.49
CA TYR A 57 0.76 -4.93 -5.81
C TYR A 57 -0.38 -5.61 -6.60
N GLU A 58 -0.05 -6.34 -7.65
CA GLU A 58 -1.00 -7.11 -8.47
C GLU A 58 -1.71 -8.19 -7.65
N ALA A 59 -1.00 -8.89 -6.76
CA ALA A 59 -1.61 -9.87 -5.87
C ALA A 59 -2.61 -9.22 -4.91
N GLY A 60 -2.27 -8.06 -4.33
CA GLY A 60 -3.16 -7.33 -3.43
C GLY A 60 -4.40 -6.80 -4.16
N VAL A 61 -4.20 -6.03 -5.23
CA VAL A 61 -5.29 -5.42 -6.01
C VAL A 61 -6.12 -6.48 -6.72
N GLY A 62 -5.47 -7.46 -7.35
CA GLY A 62 -6.13 -8.56 -8.05
C GLY A 62 -6.98 -9.44 -7.11
N LYS A 63 -6.52 -9.68 -5.87
CA LYS A 63 -7.35 -10.36 -4.86
C LYS A 63 -8.60 -9.57 -4.50
N THR A 64 -8.46 -8.25 -4.29
CA THR A 64 -9.61 -7.40 -3.98
C THR A 64 -10.56 -7.32 -5.16
N LEU A 65 -10.07 -7.05 -6.38
CA LEU A 65 -10.89 -6.98 -7.58
C LEU A 65 -11.53 -8.32 -7.93
N GLY A 66 -10.83 -9.43 -7.74
CA GLY A 66 -11.37 -10.77 -7.94
C GLY A 66 -12.50 -11.10 -6.96
N HIS A 67 -12.40 -10.67 -5.70
CA HIS A 67 -13.50 -10.78 -4.75
C HIS A 67 -14.71 -9.96 -5.16
N ILE A 68 -14.50 -8.70 -5.59
CA ILE A 68 -15.59 -7.84 -6.06
C ILE A 68 -16.24 -8.40 -7.33
N ALA A 69 -15.45 -8.91 -8.27
CA ALA A 69 -15.93 -9.51 -9.52
C ALA A 69 -16.74 -10.80 -9.32
N LEU A 70 -16.56 -11.49 -8.19
CA LEU A 70 -17.34 -12.69 -7.86
C LEU A 70 -18.68 -12.34 -7.19
N VAL A 71 -18.71 -11.22 -6.45
CA VAL A 71 -19.89 -10.78 -5.69
C VAL A 71 -20.91 -10.04 -6.56
N VAL A 72 -20.47 -9.37 -7.63
CA VAL A 72 -21.31 -8.56 -8.54
C VAL A 72 -21.74 -9.33 -9.77
#